data_AF-A0A3B1A6F4-F1
#
_entry.id   AF-A0A3B1A6F4-F1
#
_cell.length_a   1.000
_cell.length_b   1.000
_cell.length_c   1.000
_cell.angle_alpha   90.00
_cell.angle_beta   90.00
_cell.angle_gamma   90.00
#
_symmetry.space_group_name_H-M   'P 1'
#
loop_
_entity.id
_entity.type
_entity.pdbx_description
1 polymer ?
#
loop_
_entity_poly.entity_id
_entity_poly.type
_entity_poly.pdbx_seq_one_letter_code
_entity_poly.pdbx_strand_id
1 'polypeptide(L)' 'MDKEEVIGAVLRTRDKVNPLYVSVGHRIDLQTAIDYVLCCTTRYRLPETTRQAHRLAAD' A
#
# COMPACT_ATOMS: atom_id res chain seq x y z
N MET A 1 -27.02 -4.40 -0.16
CA MET A 1 -25.57 -4.31 -0.42
C MET A 1 -25.21 -2.86 -0.29
N ASP A 2 -24.54 -2.49 0.79
CA ASP A 2 -24.12 -1.12 1.05
C ASP A 2 -23.04 -0.72 0.04
N LYS A 3 -23.41 0.13 -0.92
CA LYS A 3 -22.52 0.63 -1.96
C LYS A 3 -21.66 1.82 -1.49
N GLU A 4 -21.77 2.19 -0.23
CA GLU A 4 -21.12 3.35 0.38
C GLU A 4 -19.97 2.98 1.33
N GLU A 5 -19.66 1.68 1.46
CA GLU A 5 -18.55 1.23 2.31
C GLU A 5 -17.19 1.54 1.66
N VAL A 6 -16.31 2.18 2.44
CA VAL A 6 -14.92 2.45 2.03
C VAL A 6 -14.08 1.18 2.23
N ILE A 7 -13.80 0.48 1.13
CA ILE A 7 -13.02 -0.77 1.13
C ILE A 7 -11.50 -0.58 1.01
N GLY A 8 -11.04 0.66 0.78
CA GLY A 8 -9.63 0.96 0.55
C GLY A 8 -9.36 2.40 0.09
N ALA A 9 -8.10 2.67 -0.26
CA ALA A 9 -7.62 3.97 -0.69
C ALA A 9 -6.66 3.87 -1.89
N VAL A 10 -6.69 4.89 -2.75
CA VAL A 10 -5.70 5.10 -3.81
C VAL A 10 -4.63 6.03 -3.28
N LEU A 11 -3.41 5.51 -3.11
CA LEU A 11 -2.31 6.20 -2.47
C LEU A 11 -1.21 6.54 -3.48
N ARG A 12 -0.97 7.83 -3.71
CA ARG A 12 0.17 8.30 -4.50
C ARG A 12 1.41 8.35 -3.61
N THR A 13 2.26 7.34 -3.72
CA THR A 13 3.54 7.31 -3.00
C THR A 13 4.66 8.06 -3.72
N ARG A 14 4.48 8.35 -5.01
CA ARG A 14 5.45 9.06 -5.84
C ARG A 14 4.80 9.93 -6.91
N ASP A 15 5.41 11.08 -7.16
CA ASP A 15 5.02 11.97 -8.24
C ASP A 15 5.23 11.33 -9.60
N LYS A 16 4.24 11.55 -10.49
CA LYS A 16 4.25 11.11 -11.89
C LYS A 16 4.40 9.59 -12.10
N VAL A 17 4.15 8.79 -11.07
CA VAL A 17 4.12 7.32 -11.12
C VAL A 17 2.70 6.83 -10.81
N ASN A 18 2.35 5.63 -11.29
CA ASN A 18 1.08 4.97 -10.97
C ASN A 18 0.91 4.84 -9.44
N PRO A 19 -0.28 5.12 -8.89
CA PRO A 19 -0.53 5.02 -7.46
C PRO A 19 -0.55 3.57 -6.99
N LEU A 20 -0.54 3.37 -5.67
CA LEU A 20 -0.83 2.10 -5.01
C LEU A 20 -2.32 2.04 -4.65
N TYR A 21 -2.88 0.84 -4.66
CA TYR A 21 -4.18 0.56 -4.06
C TYR A 21 -3.94 -0.13 -2.73
N VAL A 22 -4.46 0.45 -1.65
CA VAL A 22 -4.29 -0.03 -0.29
C VAL A 22 -5.67 -0.40 0.24
N SER A 23 -5.81 -1.62 0.73
CA SER A 23 -7.02 -2.09 1.42
C SER A 23 -6.66 -2.55 2.82
N VAL A 24 -7.67 -2.63 3.69
CA VAL A 24 -7.50 -3.21 5.03
C VAL A 24 -7.14 -4.69 4.94
N GLY A 25 -6.31 -5.13 5.89
CA GLY A 25 -6.06 -6.55 6.16
C GLY A 25 -6.85 -7.04 7.37
N HIS A 26 -6.31 -8.01 8.10
CA HIS A 26 -6.92 -8.49 9.34
C HIS A 26 -6.50 -7.61 10.54
N ARG A 27 -7.47 -7.21 11.38
CA ARG A 27 -7.27 -6.49 12.65
C ARG A 27 -6.54 -5.14 12.53
N ILE A 28 -6.75 -4.44 11.43
CA ILE A 28 -6.22 -3.09 11.21
C ILE A 28 -7.27 -2.26 10.48
N ASP A 29 -7.39 -0.99 10.83
CA ASP A 29 -8.24 -0.05 10.09
C ASP A 29 -7.50 0.51 8.86
N LEU A 30 -8.24 1.20 8.00
CA LEU A 30 -7.69 1.72 6.75
C LEU A 30 -6.62 2.78 6.97
N GLN A 31 -6.81 3.65 7.98
CA GLN A 31 -5.86 4.72 8.28
C GLN A 31 -4.51 4.14 8.69
N THR A 32 -4.51 3.19 9.63
CA THR A 32 -3.29 2.54 10.10
C THR A 32 -2.63 1.76 8.96
N ALA A 33 -3.40 1.13 8.07
CA ALA A 33 -2.84 0.45 6.89
C ALA A 33 -2.13 1.43 5.93
N ILE A 34 -2.72 2.61 5.68
CA ILE A 34 -2.11 3.67 4.87
C ILE A 34 -0.81 4.16 5.53
N ASP A 35 -0.83 4.39 6.84
CA ASP A 35 0.34 4.87 7.58
C ASP A 35 1.50 3.89 7.49
N TYR A 36 1.24 2.57 7.68
CA TYR A 36 2.28 1.56 7.50
C TYR A 36 2.84 1.54 6.07
N VAL A 37 1.98 1.62 5.05
CA VAL A 37 2.42 1.67 3.66
C VAL A 37 3.32 2.88 3.41
N LEU A 38 2.93 4.07 3.89
CA LEU A 38 3.74 5.29 3.76
C LEU A 38 5.06 5.19 4.52
N CYS A 39 5.06 4.73 5.77
CA CYS A 39 6.29 4.53 6.55
C CYS A 39 7.26 3.53 5.90
N CYS A 40 6.74 2.49 5.25
CA CYS A 40 7.55 1.51 4.53
C CYS A 40 7.92 1.95 3.11
N THR A 41 7.39 3.07 2.62
CA THR A 41 7.67 3.55 1.26
C THR A 41 8.76 4.61 1.29
N THR A 42 9.89 4.31 0.66
CA THR A 42 11.06 5.19 0.64
C THR A 42 11.25 5.83 -0.74
N ARG A 43 12.34 5.52 -1.45
CA ARG A 43 12.69 6.09 -2.76
C ARG A 43 11.90 5.51 -3.94
N TYR A 44 11.19 4.41 -3.70
CA TYR A 44 10.50 3.61 -4.72
C TYR A 44 8.99 3.75 -4.61
N ARG A 45 8.28 3.36 -5.68
CA ARG A 45 6.81 3.30 -5.68
C ARG A 45 6.29 2.25 -4.70
N LEU A 46 6.89 1.05 -4.68
CA LEU A 46 6.49 -0.05 -3.81
C LEU A 46 7.12 0.11 -2.43
N PRO A 47 6.40 -0.29 -1.35
CA PRO A 47 6.97 -0.39 -0.02
C PRO A 47 8.21 -1.29 -0.02
N GLU A 48 9.15 -1.01 0.87
CA GLU A 48 10.37 -1.78 1.00
C GLU A 48 10.08 -3.27 1.18
N THR A 49 9.09 -3.62 2.01
CA THR A 49 8.67 -5.00 2.27
C THR A 49 8.35 -5.77 0.99
N THR A 50 7.42 -5.27 0.16
CA THR A 50 7.05 -5.91 -1.11
C THR A 50 8.19 -5.92 -2.11
N ARG A 51 9.01 -4.85 -2.16
CA ARG A 51 10.15 -4.76 -3.06
C ARG A 51 11.22 -5.82 -2.72
N GLN A 52 11.51 -6.00 -1.43
CA GLN A 52 12.46 -7.03 -0.98
C GLN A 52 11.91 -8.43 -1.22
N ALA A 53 10.63 -8.68 -0.91
CA ALA A 53 9.98 -9.96 -1.18
C ALA A 53 10.02 -10.32 -2.67
N HIS A 54 9.76 -9.36 -3.57
CA HIS A 54 9.86 -9.59 -5.01
C HIS A 54 11.28 -9.92 -5.45
N ARG A 55 12.29 -9.20 -4.93
CA ARG A 55 13.70 -9.49 -5.23
C ARG A 55 14.08 -10.91 -4.81
N LEU A 56 13.75 -11.29 -3.58
CA LEU A 56 14.04 -12.63 -3.04
C LEU A 56 13.32 -13.76 -3.78
N ALA A 57 12.13 -13.49 -4.34
CA ALA A 57 11.39 -14.49 -5.12
C ALA A 57 11.88 -14.61 -6.58
N ALA A 58 12.67 -13.64 -7.05
CA ALA A 58 13.23 -13.62 -8.40
C ALA A 58 14.68 -14.12 -8.46
N ASP A 59 15.32 -14.29 -7.31
CA ASP A 59 16.62 -14.96 -7.13
C ASP A 59 16.43 -16.49 -7.17
#